data_AF-A0A653TFJ3-F1
#
_entry.id   AF-A0A653TFJ3-F1
#
_cell.length_a   1.000
_cell.length_b   1.000
_cell.length_c   1.000
_cell.angle_alpha   90.00
_cell.angle_beta   90.00
_cell.angle_gamma   90.00
#
_symmetry.space_group_name_H-M   'P 1'
#
loop_
_entity.id
_entity.type
_entity.pdbx_description
1 polymer ?
#
loop_
_entity_poly.entity_id
_entity_poly.type
_entity_poly.pdbx_seq_one_letter_code
_entity_poly.pdbx_strand_id
1 'polypeptide(L)'
;MEQYGQWMWKDGAWIEPTDANTSIMTHAIHYGSGFFEGIRAYHTEEGPAIFRLREHLERLVRSCAYYHVTLPYTVDELEQATMELIERNGFEACYIRPFVFLGTPWQALMPTAETKVHVAISCWPLGEYFNKTVGIRAKVASYRRVSSTMMPMQAKAASNYMNSQLLKGEALRDGFDEAIALDMNGNVSEASVANIFLVKGKTITTPSLDCSVLDGITRQTVMQLAREAGYEIVERHIGRDELYVADEIFLTGTAAEVTSVIEVDHISIGGGVQTVATEMLTRYREAVTGQLPEHRDWITFVKSAVTE
;
A
#
# COMPACT_ATOMS: atom_id res chain seq x y z
N MET A 1 -1.93 23.72 8.78
CA MET A 1 -2.75 22.77 9.57
C MET A 1 -3.93 22.27 8.72
N GLU A 2 -3.71 22.01 7.43
CA GLU A 2 -4.74 21.55 6.46
C GLU A 2 -4.21 20.36 5.66
N GLN A 3 -3.56 19.39 6.33
CA GLN A 3 -3.11 18.19 5.62
C GLN A 3 -4.22 17.14 5.52
N TYR A 4 -5.24 17.19 6.38
CA TYR A 4 -6.33 16.22 6.42
C TYR A 4 -7.67 16.85 6.02
N GLY A 5 -8.64 16.03 5.60
CA GLY A 5 -10.02 16.46 5.38
C GLY A 5 -10.66 17.07 6.64
N GLN A 6 -11.70 17.88 6.45
CA GLN A 6 -12.50 18.48 7.52
C GLN A 6 -13.26 17.44 8.35
N TRP A 7 -13.56 16.29 7.76
CA TRP A 7 -14.23 15.18 8.43
C TRP A 7 -13.35 13.93 8.46
N MET A 8 -13.45 13.19 9.55
CA MET A 8 -12.98 11.81 9.70
C MET A 8 -14.14 10.94 10.16
N TRP A 9 -14.04 9.64 9.91
CA TRP A 9 -14.96 8.65 10.48
C TRP A 9 -14.25 7.88 11.58
N LYS A 10 -14.86 7.72 12.75
CA LYS A 10 -14.32 6.91 13.84
C LYS A 10 -15.43 6.25 14.63
N ASP A 11 -15.36 4.92 14.75
CA ASP A 11 -16.29 4.10 15.53
C ASP A 11 -17.77 4.41 15.25
N GLY A 12 -18.12 4.62 13.98
CA GLY A 12 -19.50 4.91 13.54
C GLY A 12 -19.92 6.38 13.60
N ALA A 13 -19.03 7.29 14.02
CA ALA A 13 -19.31 8.72 14.12
C ALA A 13 -18.43 9.55 13.19
N TRP A 14 -19.01 10.65 12.68
CA TRP A 14 -18.29 11.70 11.97
C TRP A 14 -17.70 12.68 12.98
N ILE A 15 -16.40 12.90 12.89
CA ILE A 15 -15.66 13.76 13.82
C ILE A 15 -14.75 14.71 13.05
N GLU A 16 -14.44 15.85 13.64
CA GLU A 16 -13.42 16.75 13.12
C GLU A 16 -12.01 16.22 13.49
N PRO A 17 -10.97 16.52 12.69
CA PRO A 17 -9.59 16.11 12.98
C PRO A 17 -9.10 16.46 14.39
N THR A 18 -9.55 17.59 14.95
CA THR A 18 -9.20 18.03 16.31
C THR A 18 -9.78 17.13 17.40
N ASP A 19 -10.90 16.45 17.12
CA ASP A 19 -11.58 15.54 18.04
C ASP A 19 -11.13 14.08 17.86
N ALA A 20 -10.30 13.79 16.85
CA ALA A 20 -9.75 12.47 16.56
C ALA A 20 -8.61 12.05 17.51
N ASN A 21 -8.84 12.19 18.81
CA ASN A 21 -7.88 11.85 19.86
C ASN A 21 -8.08 10.41 20.40
N THR A 22 -7.06 9.91 21.10
CA THR A 22 -7.11 8.65 21.84
C THR A 22 -6.28 8.76 23.12
N SER A 23 -6.53 7.89 24.10
CA SER A 23 -5.76 7.86 25.35
C SER A 23 -4.30 7.49 25.08
N ILE A 24 -3.36 8.11 25.79
CA ILE A 24 -1.95 7.66 25.76
C ILE A 24 -1.80 6.22 26.25
N MET A 25 -2.77 5.73 27.03
CA MET A 25 -2.85 4.34 27.44
C MET A 25 -3.43 3.43 26.36
N THR A 26 -3.59 3.84 25.10
CA THR A 26 -4.10 2.96 24.03
C THR A 26 -3.11 1.84 23.70
N HIS A 27 -3.56 0.57 23.69
CA HIS A 27 -2.70 -0.60 23.53
C HIS A 27 -1.79 -0.52 22.29
N ALA A 28 -2.33 -0.05 21.17
CA ALA A 28 -1.59 0.12 19.93
C ALA A 28 -0.43 1.12 20.01
N ILE A 29 -0.48 2.12 20.90
CA ILE A 29 0.62 3.07 21.12
C ILE A 29 1.83 2.36 21.77
N HIS A 30 1.57 1.39 22.65
CA HIS A 30 2.63 0.71 23.42
C HIS A 30 3.16 -0.54 22.72
N TYR A 31 2.29 -1.26 22.00
CA TYR A 31 2.61 -2.59 21.46
C TYR A 31 2.46 -2.71 19.94
N GLY A 32 2.14 -1.63 19.23
CA GLY A 32 2.05 -1.64 17.76
C GLY A 32 0.88 -2.45 17.20
N SER A 33 -0.11 -2.79 18.03
CA SER A 33 -1.32 -3.56 17.66
C SER A 33 -2.32 -2.73 16.85
N GLY A 34 -1.90 -2.32 15.67
CA GLY A 34 -2.71 -1.61 14.69
C GLY A 34 -2.58 -2.23 13.31
N PHE A 35 -3.63 -2.11 12.50
CA PHE A 35 -3.75 -2.65 11.15
C PHE A 35 -4.34 -1.58 10.26
N PHE A 36 -3.90 -1.50 9.01
CA PHE A 36 -4.31 -0.37 8.20
C PHE A 36 -4.32 -0.68 6.72
N GLU A 37 -4.97 0.19 5.97
CA GLU A 37 -4.92 0.19 4.52
C GLU A 37 -4.45 1.51 3.94
N GLY A 38 -3.99 1.43 2.70
CA GLY A 38 -3.72 2.60 1.89
C GLY A 38 -4.51 2.48 0.61
N ILE A 39 -5.51 3.34 0.44
CA ILE A 39 -6.44 3.31 -0.69
C ILE A 39 -6.35 4.67 -1.39
N ARG A 40 -6.59 4.72 -2.70
CA ARG A 40 -6.66 5.97 -3.46
C ARG A 40 -8.04 6.12 -4.10
N ALA A 41 -8.56 7.32 -4.02
CA ALA A 41 -9.59 7.82 -4.91
C ALA A 41 -8.94 8.68 -6.01
N TYR A 42 -9.38 8.49 -7.24
CA TYR A 42 -8.93 9.19 -8.42
C TYR A 42 -10.06 10.04 -8.98
N HIS A 43 -9.70 11.19 -9.55
CA HIS A 43 -10.65 11.98 -10.33
C HIS A 43 -10.91 11.26 -11.66
N THR A 44 -12.20 11.17 -12.03
CA THR A 44 -12.66 10.61 -13.30
C THR A 44 -13.75 11.50 -13.89
N GLU A 45 -14.11 11.28 -15.15
CA GLU A 45 -15.19 12.02 -15.81
C GLU A 45 -16.56 11.84 -15.13
N GLU A 46 -16.76 10.74 -14.40
CA GLU A 46 -18.00 10.41 -13.68
C GLU A 46 -17.96 10.80 -12.19
N GLY A 47 -16.89 11.49 -11.76
CA GLY A 47 -16.66 11.92 -10.38
C GLY A 47 -15.53 11.13 -9.70
N PRO A 48 -15.34 11.34 -8.38
CA PRO A 48 -14.31 10.65 -7.62
C PRO A 48 -14.56 9.14 -7.61
N ALA A 49 -13.52 8.35 -7.85
CA ALA A 49 -13.65 6.90 -7.98
C ALA A 49 -12.55 6.18 -7.20
N ILE A 50 -12.94 5.25 -6.33
CA ILE A 50 -12.05 4.57 -5.40
C ILE A 50 -11.58 3.26 -6.04
N PHE A 51 -10.27 3.10 -6.13
CA PHE A 51 -9.68 1.92 -6.75
C PHE A 51 -9.60 0.73 -5.78
N ARG A 52 -10.21 -0.39 -6.17
CA ARG A 52 -10.23 -1.70 -5.49
C ARG A 52 -10.59 -1.60 -4.01
N LEU A 53 -11.61 -0.79 -3.72
CA LEU A 53 -12.06 -0.48 -2.37
C LEU A 53 -12.34 -1.75 -1.56
N ARG A 54 -13.15 -2.65 -2.13
CA ARG A 54 -13.54 -3.90 -1.48
C ARG A 54 -12.33 -4.75 -1.14
N GLU A 55 -11.42 -4.96 -2.09
CA GLU A 55 -10.25 -5.80 -1.90
C GLU A 55 -9.31 -5.26 -0.82
N HIS A 56 -9.18 -3.92 -0.74
CA HIS A 56 -8.45 -3.26 0.33
C HIS A 56 -9.10 -3.54 1.69
N LEU A 57 -10.42 -3.34 1.84
CA LEU A 57 -11.12 -3.55 3.10
C LEU A 57 -11.18 -5.02 3.52
N GLU A 58 -11.32 -5.94 2.56
CA GLU A 58 -11.20 -7.38 2.84
C GLU A 58 -9.78 -7.73 3.31
N ARG A 59 -8.73 -7.10 2.76
CA ARG A 59 -7.36 -7.29 3.27
C ARG A 59 -7.16 -6.69 4.66
N LEU A 60 -7.84 -5.59 5.00
CA LEU A 60 -7.87 -5.05 6.36
C LEU A 60 -8.45 -6.06 7.35
N VAL A 61 -9.58 -6.68 6.99
CA VAL A 61 -10.22 -7.75 7.80
C VAL A 61 -9.27 -8.95 7.95
N ARG A 62 -8.66 -9.42 6.85
CA ARG A 62 -7.67 -10.52 6.90
C ARG A 62 -6.45 -10.16 7.76
N SER A 63 -5.96 -8.93 7.68
CA SER A 63 -4.83 -8.45 8.49
C SER A 63 -5.13 -8.52 9.99
N CYS A 64 -6.35 -8.16 10.39
CA CYS A 64 -6.79 -8.28 11.78
C CYS A 64 -6.96 -9.75 12.20
N ALA A 65 -7.48 -10.60 11.30
CA ALA A 65 -7.68 -12.02 11.57
C ALA A 65 -6.37 -12.79 11.86
N TYR A 66 -5.25 -12.43 11.22
CA TYR A 66 -3.93 -12.99 11.53
C TYR A 66 -3.51 -12.81 13.00
N TYR A 67 -4.07 -11.81 13.67
CA TYR A 67 -3.79 -11.48 15.07
C TYR A 67 -5.00 -11.72 15.98
N HIS A 68 -5.98 -12.51 15.52
CA HIS A 68 -7.20 -12.83 16.26
C HIS A 68 -8.02 -11.59 16.67
N VAL A 69 -7.95 -10.52 15.88
CA VAL A 69 -8.75 -9.31 16.08
C VAL A 69 -9.97 -9.37 15.16
N THR A 70 -11.16 -9.37 15.77
CA THR A 70 -12.43 -9.27 15.05
C THR A 70 -12.83 -7.81 14.91
N LEU A 71 -13.10 -7.36 13.69
CA LEU A 71 -13.63 -6.00 13.47
C LEU A 71 -15.09 -5.93 13.92
N PRO A 72 -15.51 -4.81 14.52
CA PRO A 72 -16.91 -4.57 14.87
C PRO A 72 -17.77 -4.10 13.68
N TYR A 73 -17.21 -4.01 12.48
CA TYR A 73 -17.88 -3.58 11.25
C TYR A 73 -17.65 -4.59 10.13
N THR A 74 -18.66 -4.74 9.28
CA THR A 74 -18.60 -5.50 8.03
C THR A 74 -17.85 -4.73 6.94
N VAL A 75 -17.42 -5.43 5.88
CA VAL A 75 -16.80 -4.78 4.71
C VAL A 75 -17.76 -3.77 4.09
N ASP A 76 -19.04 -4.12 3.94
CA ASP A 76 -20.05 -3.26 3.33
C ASP A 76 -20.26 -1.94 4.13
N GLU A 77 -20.26 -2.01 5.47
CA GLU A 77 -20.33 -0.82 6.33
C GLU A 77 -19.10 0.07 6.18
N LEU A 78 -17.90 -0.52 6.06
CA LEU A 78 -16.66 0.22 5.86
C LEU A 78 -16.56 0.83 4.44
N GLU A 79 -17.11 0.15 3.43
CA GLU A 79 -17.24 0.69 2.07
C GLU A 79 -18.11 1.94 2.08
N GLN A 80 -19.30 1.84 2.69
CA GLN A 80 -20.23 2.95 2.80
C GLN A 80 -19.61 4.14 3.56
N ALA A 81 -18.99 3.87 4.70
CA ALA A 81 -18.30 4.92 5.48
C ALA A 81 -17.16 5.57 4.70
N THR A 82 -16.44 4.81 3.86
CA THR A 82 -15.35 5.35 3.03
C THR A 82 -15.88 6.27 1.93
N MET A 83 -16.96 5.87 1.24
CA MET A 83 -17.57 6.68 0.20
C MET A 83 -18.17 7.97 0.76
N GLU A 84 -18.94 7.88 1.85
CA GLU A 84 -19.54 9.04 2.51
C GLU A 84 -18.46 9.99 3.07
N LEU A 85 -17.32 9.48 3.53
CA LEU A 85 -16.18 10.30 3.97
C LEU A 85 -15.63 11.17 2.83
N ILE A 86 -15.48 10.61 1.62
CA ILE A 86 -14.96 11.34 0.46
C ILE A 86 -15.96 12.41 0.03
N GLU A 87 -17.24 12.05 -0.02
CA GLU A 87 -18.33 12.98 -0.33
C GLU A 87 -18.37 14.16 0.65
N ARG A 88 -18.36 13.89 1.96
CA ARG A 88 -18.38 14.93 3.02
C ARG A 88 -17.20 15.88 2.95
N ASN A 89 -16.05 15.41 2.50
CA ASN A 89 -14.84 16.23 2.35
C ASN A 89 -14.75 16.91 0.97
N GLY A 90 -15.62 16.56 0.01
CA GLY A 90 -15.63 17.13 -1.34
C GLY A 90 -14.35 16.88 -2.13
N PHE A 91 -13.66 15.75 -1.89
CA PHE A 91 -12.40 15.45 -2.56
C PHE A 91 -12.62 14.76 -3.92
N GLU A 92 -12.12 15.38 -4.98
CA GLU A 92 -12.05 14.80 -6.34
C GLU A 92 -11.02 13.68 -6.47
N ALA A 93 -9.92 13.78 -5.73
CA ALA A 93 -8.89 12.76 -5.63
C ALA A 93 -8.24 12.84 -4.25
N CYS A 94 -8.01 11.69 -3.61
CA CYS A 94 -7.41 11.65 -2.30
C CYS A 94 -6.77 10.29 -2.00
N TYR A 95 -5.93 10.29 -0.96
CA TYR A 95 -5.50 9.08 -0.30
C TYR A 95 -6.38 8.85 0.94
N ILE A 96 -6.72 7.58 1.18
CA ILE A 96 -7.61 7.15 2.25
C ILE A 96 -6.84 6.17 3.13
N ARG A 97 -7.01 6.32 4.44
CA ARG A 97 -6.35 5.53 5.48
C ARG A 97 -7.38 4.98 6.46
N PRO A 98 -7.95 3.80 6.18
CA PRO A 98 -8.56 2.97 7.20
C PRO A 98 -7.49 2.51 8.19
N PHE A 99 -7.78 2.60 9.49
CA PHE A 99 -6.88 2.24 10.58
C PHE A 99 -7.69 1.58 11.70
N VAL A 100 -7.37 0.31 11.98
CA VAL A 100 -7.90 -0.48 13.09
C VAL A 100 -6.84 -0.51 14.19
N PHE A 101 -7.23 -0.32 15.44
CA PHE A 101 -6.28 -0.38 16.54
C PHE A 101 -6.91 -0.84 17.85
N LEU A 102 -6.13 -1.56 18.66
CA LEU A 102 -6.54 -1.96 20.00
C LEU A 102 -6.39 -0.79 20.98
N GLY A 103 -7.49 -0.48 21.67
CA GLY A 103 -7.69 0.64 22.57
C GLY A 103 -7.47 0.29 24.05
N THR A 104 -8.37 0.79 24.90
CA THR A 104 -8.40 0.56 26.34
C THR A 104 -9.74 -0.07 26.76
N PRO A 105 -9.81 -0.76 27.92
CA PRO A 105 -8.73 -1.05 28.86
C PRO A 105 -7.80 -2.21 28.43
N TRP A 106 -6.59 -2.23 29.00
CA TRP A 106 -5.67 -3.37 29.01
C TRP A 106 -4.72 -3.24 30.21
N GLN A 107 -4.14 -4.36 30.65
CA GLN A 107 -3.22 -4.40 31.80
C GLN A 107 -1.94 -5.23 31.55
N ALA A 108 -1.86 -5.91 30.40
CA ALA A 108 -0.75 -6.77 30.03
C ALA A 108 -0.52 -6.71 28.51
N LEU A 109 0.51 -7.41 28.03
CA LEU A 109 0.87 -7.52 26.62
C LEU A 109 -0.24 -8.09 25.74
N MET A 110 -1.01 -9.05 26.27
CA MET A 110 -2.09 -9.68 25.53
C MET A 110 -3.40 -8.90 25.75
N PRO A 111 -4.10 -8.51 24.67
CA PRO A 111 -5.42 -7.91 24.79
C PRO A 111 -6.40 -8.92 25.38
N THR A 112 -7.40 -8.40 26.09
CA THR A 112 -8.48 -9.21 26.67
C THR A 112 -9.78 -8.97 25.90
N ALA A 113 -10.84 -9.72 26.22
CA ALA A 113 -12.17 -9.48 25.66
C ALA A 113 -12.71 -8.07 25.97
N GLU A 114 -12.18 -7.39 26.99
CA GLU A 114 -12.55 -6.01 27.34
C GLU A 114 -11.79 -4.97 26.52
N THR A 115 -10.68 -5.34 25.88
CA THR A 115 -9.87 -4.42 25.08
C THR A 115 -10.64 -4.02 23.83
N LYS A 116 -11.00 -2.74 23.74
CA LYS A 116 -11.79 -2.21 22.63
C LYS A 116 -11.01 -2.26 21.32
N VAL A 117 -11.68 -2.65 20.25
CA VAL A 117 -11.18 -2.51 18.87
C VAL A 117 -11.78 -1.22 18.31
N HIS A 118 -10.92 -0.25 17.99
CA HIS A 118 -11.33 0.99 17.34
C HIS A 118 -11.08 0.93 15.85
N VAL A 119 -11.95 1.58 15.06
CA VAL A 119 -11.78 1.74 13.62
C VAL A 119 -11.94 3.20 13.26
N ALA A 120 -10.97 3.73 12.53
CA ALA A 120 -11.00 5.09 12.00
C ALA A 120 -10.70 5.09 10.50
N ILE A 121 -11.32 6.01 9.76
CA ILE A 121 -11.06 6.25 8.35
C ILE A 121 -10.80 7.74 8.18
N SER A 122 -9.64 8.07 7.60
CA SER A 122 -9.22 9.43 7.31
C SER A 122 -8.84 9.56 5.84
N CYS A 123 -8.90 10.76 5.28
CA CYS A 123 -8.48 11.02 3.92
C CYS A 123 -7.79 12.39 3.77
N TRP A 124 -6.96 12.50 2.74
CA TRP A 124 -6.26 13.75 2.40
C TRP A 124 -5.82 13.79 0.92
N PRO A 125 -5.64 14.98 0.34
CA PRO A 125 -5.02 15.10 -0.98
C PRO A 125 -3.61 14.51 -0.98
N LEU A 126 -3.31 13.63 -1.93
CA LEU A 126 -1.98 13.05 -2.10
C LEU A 126 -1.51 13.23 -3.55
N GLY A 127 -0.45 14.02 -3.72
CA GLY A 127 0.22 14.17 -5.00
C GLY A 127 1.01 12.93 -5.43
N GLU A 128 1.92 13.16 -6.37
CA GLU A 128 2.88 12.15 -6.81
C GLU A 128 3.87 11.83 -5.69
N TYR A 129 3.98 10.55 -5.33
CA TYR A 129 4.86 10.09 -4.24
C TYR A 129 6.33 10.09 -4.66
N PHE A 130 6.61 9.85 -5.94
CA PHE A 130 7.93 9.94 -6.57
C PHE A 130 7.82 10.67 -7.91
N ASN A 131 8.92 11.25 -8.38
CA ASN A 131 8.98 11.75 -9.75
C ASN A 131 9.17 10.59 -10.74
N LYS A 132 8.06 10.09 -11.30
CA LYS A 132 8.03 8.91 -12.16
C LYS A 132 8.69 9.10 -13.52
N THR A 133 8.92 10.33 -13.98
CA THR A 133 9.55 10.57 -15.29
C THR A 133 11.06 10.37 -15.26
N VAL A 134 11.69 10.63 -14.11
CA VAL A 134 13.13 10.46 -13.92
C VAL A 134 13.44 9.04 -13.41
N GLY A 135 12.51 8.43 -12.68
CA GLY A 135 12.76 7.20 -11.94
C GLY A 135 13.53 7.48 -10.64
N ILE A 136 13.67 6.44 -9.82
CA ILE A 136 14.31 6.54 -8.50
C ILE A 136 15.62 5.76 -8.42
N ARG A 137 16.48 6.18 -7.50
CA ARG A 137 17.72 5.48 -7.14
C ARG A 137 17.46 4.68 -5.86
N ALA A 138 17.71 3.37 -5.90
CA ALA A 138 17.52 2.50 -4.75
C ALA A 138 18.85 1.91 -4.25
N LYS A 139 18.89 1.48 -2.99
CA LYS A 139 19.97 0.63 -2.49
C LYS A 139 19.42 -0.64 -1.83
N VAL A 140 20.21 -1.71 -1.87
CA VAL A 140 19.95 -2.88 -1.04
C VAL A 140 20.32 -2.53 0.39
N ALA A 141 19.33 -2.54 1.28
CA ALA A 141 19.52 -2.18 2.68
C ALA A 141 20.27 -3.28 3.46
N SER A 142 20.96 -2.86 4.52
CA SER A 142 21.66 -3.78 5.44
C SER A 142 20.68 -4.51 6.37
N TYR A 143 19.56 -3.88 6.71
CA TYR A 143 18.46 -4.53 7.43
C TYR A 143 17.76 -5.56 6.54
N ARG A 144 17.35 -6.69 7.14
CA ARG A 144 16.49 -7.68 6.48
C ARG A 144 15.02 -7.32 6.63
N ARG A 145 14.20 -7.75 5.67
CA ARG A 145 12.75 -7.74 5.82
C ARG A 145 12.38 -8.70 6.96
N VAL A 146 11.40 -8.31 7.76
CA VAL A 146 10.82 -9.21 8.77
C VAL A 146 10.38 -10.50 8.09
N SER A 147 10.83 -11.65 8.60
CA SER A 147 10.42 -12.94 8.04
C SER A 147 8.96 -13.22 8.33
N SER A 148 8.25 -13.79 7.35
CA SER A 148 6.90 -14.36 7.55
C SER A 148 6.82 -15.41 8.66
N THR A 149 7.96 -16.00 9.05
CA THR A 149 8.05 -16.95 10.18
C THR A 149 8.12 -16.26 11.55
N MET A 150 8.39 -14.96 11.59
CA MET A 150 8.49 -14.15 12.81
C MET A 150 7.22 -13.33 13.04
N MET A 151 6.73 -12.67 11.98
CA MET A 151 5.46 -11.94 11.99
C MET A 151 4.75 -12.17 10.65
N PRO A 152 3.41 -12.25 10.61
CA PRO A 152 2.66 -12.46 9.38
C PRO A 152 2.81 -11.25 8.44
N MET A 153 3.72 -11.33 7.47
CA MET A 153 3.93 -10.27 6.47
C MET A 153 2.74 -10.09 5.52
N GLN A 154 1.82 -11.05 5.50
CA GLN A 154 0.53 -10.92 4.80
C GLN A 154 -0.48 -10.04 5.55
N ALA A 155 -0.22 -9.70 6.81
CA ALA A 155 -0.97 -8.69 7.54
C ALA A 155 -0.32 -7.32 7.35
N LYS A 156 -1.12 -6.33 6.94
CA LYS A 156 -0.67 -4.93 6.85
C LYS A 156 -0.72 -4.27 8.22
N ALA A 157 0.14 -4.73 9.12
CA ALA A 157 0.23 -4.31 10.51
C ALA A 157 1.18 -3.11 10.69
N ALA A 158 0.84 -2.20 11.59
CA ALA A 158 1.64 -1.03 11.94
C ALA A 158 3.02 -1.42 12.51
N SER A 159 3.10 -2.51 13.29
CA SER A 159 4.35 -3.04 13.82
C SER A 159 5.40 -3.35 12.75
N ASN A 160 4.96 -3.81 11.56
CA ASN A 160 5.86 -4.15 10.46
C ASN A 160 6.56 -2.91 9.90
N TYR A 161 5.98 -1.72 10.08
CA TYR A 161 6.51 -0.48 9.51
C TYR A 161 7.70 0.10 10.26
N MET A 162 8.00 -0.35 11.49
CA MET A 162 9.28 0.00 12.12
C MET A 162 10.46 -0.57 11.33
N ASN A 163 10.34 -1.79 10.80
CA ASN A 163 11.34 -2.35 9.89
C ASN A 163 11.42 -1.54 8.58
N SER A 164 10.27 -1.17 8.00
CA SER A 164 10.24 -0.29 6.81
C SER A 164 10.89 1.07 7.04
N GLN A 165 10.73 1.67 8.22
CA GLN A 165 11.39 2.92 8.58
C GLN A 165 12.91 2.79 8.68
N LEU A 166 13.42 1.67 9.24
CA LEU A 166 14.86 1.40 9.28
C LEU A 166 15.44 1.25 7.88
N LEU A 167 14.76 0.47 7.02
CA LEU A 167 15.13 0.27 5.62
C LEU A 167 15.17 1.62 4.87
N LYS A 168 14.05 2.34 4.84
CA LYS A 168 13.95 3.63 4.13
C LYS A 168 14.93 4.66 4.69
N GLY A 169 15.03 4.75 6.02
CA GLY A 169 15.91 5.70 6.70
C GLY A 169 17.38 5.46 6.40
N GLU A 170 17.81 4.20 6.25
CA GLU A 170 19.15 3.87 5.78
C GLU A 170 19.39 4.39 4.35
N ALA A 171 18.50 4.08 3.40
CA ALA A 171 18.62 4.56 2.03
C ALA A 171 18.71 6.08 1.93
N LEU A 172 17.83 6.80 2.64
CA LEU A 172 17.83 8.26 2.63
C LEU A 172 19.12 8.86 3.20
N ARG A 173 19.69 8.28 4.27
CA ARG A 173 20.97 8.74 4.84
C ARG A 173 22.14 8.55 3.88
N ASP A 174 22.07 7.53 3.04
CA ASP A 174 23.10 7.20 2.05
C ASP A 174 22.86 7.91 0.70
N GLY A 175 21.85 8.78 0.60
CA GLY A 175 21.58 9.57 -0.61
C GLY A 175 20.82 8.83 -1.71
N PHE A 176 20.11 7.76 -1.36
CA PHE A 176 19.19 7.04 -2.23
C PHE A 176 17.74 7.43 -1.93
N ASP A 177 16.87 7.27 -2.91
CA ASP A 177 15.45 7.57 -2.78
C ASP A 177 14.71 6.45 -2.05
N GLU A 178 15.11 5.19 -2.20
CA GLU A 178 14.40 4.02 -1.66
C GLU A 178 15.34 2.86 -1.28
N ALA A 179 14.87 1.99 -0.39
CA ALA A 179 15.54 0.77 0.01
C ALA A 179 14.87 -0.46 -0.60
N ILE A 180 15.68 -1.40 -1.09
CA ILE A 180 15.31 -2.77 -1.43
C ILE A 180 15.72 -3.66 -0.25
N ALA A 181 14.76 -4.40 0.31
CA ALA A 181 15.01 -5.35 1.38
C ALA A 181 15.24 -6.76 0.83
N LEU A 182 16.12 -7.49 1.50
CA LEU A 182 16.27 -8.93 1.30
C LEU A 182 15.54 -9.70 2.41
N ASP A 183 15.10 -10.91 2.10
CA ASP A 183 14.60 -11.88 3.08
C ASP A 183 15.75 -12.48 3.91
N MET A 184 15.41 -13.38 4.84
CA MET A 184 16.40 -14.03 5.71
C MET A 184 17.37 -14.97 4.96
N ASN A 185 17.01 -15.41 3.76
CA ASN A 185 17.83 -16.27 2.91
C ASN A 185 18.73 -15.47 1.95
N GLY A 186 18.57 -14.13 1.91
CA GLY A 186 19.31 -13.25 1.02
C GLY A 186 18.66 -13.09 -0.36
N ASN A 187 17.44 -13.59 -0.56
CA ASN A 187 16.67 -13.32 -1.76
C ASN A 187 16.04 -11.93 -1.69
N VAL A 188 15.76 -11.33 -2.84
CA VAL A 188 14.99 -10.09 -2.92
C VAL A 188 13.59 -10.32 -2.37
N SER A 189 13.19 -9.44 -1.45
CA SER A 189 11.84 -9.41 -0.89
C SER A 189 11.03 -8.31 -1.55
N GLU A 190 11.09 -7.07 -1.06
CA GLU A 190 10.37 -5.93 -1.59
C GLU A 190 11.10 -4.64 -1.21
N ALA A 191 10.65 -3.50 -1.74
CA ALA A 191 11.11 -2.20 -1.25
C ALA A 191 10.58 -1.91 0.16
N SER A 192 10.96 -0.79 0.78
CA SER A 192 10.52 -0.47 2.14
C SER A 192 9.00 -0.52 2.32
N VAL A 193 8.22 -0.05 1.33
CA VAL A 193 6.76 0.01 1.36
C VAL A 193 6.07 -0.28 0.00
N ALA A 194 6.76 -0.97 -0.92
CA ALA A 194 6.26 -1.30 -2.26
C ALA A 194 6.82 -2.63 -2.77
N ASN A 195 6.03 -3.41 -3.51
CA ASN A 195 6.51 -4.63 -4.16
C ASN A 195 7.47 -4.29 -5.31
N ILE A 196 8.33 -5.24 -5.70
CA ILE A 196 9.37 -5.06 -6.72
C ILE A 196 9.18 -6.04 -7.89
N PHE A 197 9.50 -5.58 -9.09
CA PHE A 197 9.48 -6.33 -10.33
C PHE A 197 10.78 -6.11 -11.10
N LEU A 198 11.30 -7.18 -11.72
CA LEU A 198 12.46 -7.19 -12.60
C LEU A 198 12.02 -7.59 -14.00
N VAL A 199 12.50 -6.89 -15.02
CA VAL A 199 12.21 -7.19 -16.42
C VAL A 199 13.43 -7.81 -17.08
N LYS A 200 13.22 -8.89 -17.84
CA LYS A 200 14.21 -9.45 -18.76
C LYS A 200 13.53 -9.85 -20.07
N GLY A 201 13.77 -9.08 -21.14
CA GLY A 201 13.06 -9.25 -22.41
C GLY A 201 11.54 -9.13 -22.25
N LYS A 202 10.80 -10.23 -22.50
CA LYS A 202 9.33 -10.30 -22.37
C LYS A 202 8.83 -10.95 -21.08
N THR A 203 9.74 -11.26 -20.16
CA THR A 203 9.43 -11.86 -18.87
C THR A 203 9.56 -10.83 -17.76
N ILE A 204 8.53 -10.66 -16.96
CA ILE A 204 8.54 -9.86 -15.75
C ILE A 204 8.53 -10.82 -14.56
N THR A 205 9.57 -10.73 -13.73
CA THR A 205 9.74 -11.54 -12.53
C THR A 205 9.45 -10.72 -11.28
N THR A 206 8.74 -11.28 -10.31
CA THR A 206 8.55 -10.67 -8.99
C THR A 206 8.76 -11.72 -7.90
N PRO A 207 9.22 -11.34 -6.70
CA PRO A 207 9.35 -12.27 -5.59
C PRO A 207 8.01 -12.97 -5.27
N SER A 208 8.08 -14.27 -5.01
CA SER A 208 6.94 -15.07 -4.54
C SER A 208 6.56 -14.67 -3.10
N LEU A 209 5.32 -14.98 -2.68
CA LEU A 209 4.78 -14.54 -1.39
C LEU A 209 5.53 -15.09 -0.16
N ASP A 210 6.27 -16.19 -0.32
CA ASP A 210 7.14 -16.77 0.70
C ASP A 210 8.46 -15.99 0.91
N CYS A 211 8.82 -15.06 0.02
CA CYS A 211 9.93 -14.11 0.20
C CYS A 211 9.62 -12.98 1.19
N SER A 212 8.66 -13.17 2.10
CA SER A 212 8.27 -12.18 3.13
C SER A 212 7.78 -10.83 2.57
N VAL A 213 7.13 -10.88 1.40
CA VAL A 213 6.49 -9.72 0.76
C VAL A 213 5.03 -9.61 1.17
N LEU A 214 4.48 -8.39 1.13
CA LEU A 214 3.03 -8.21 1.24
C LEU A 214 2.37 -8.59 -0.08
N ASP A 215 1.26 -9.32 -0.04
CA ASP A 215 0.41 -9.55 -1.23
C ASP A 215 -0.30 -8.24 -1.63
N GLY A 216 0.40 -7.43 -2.44
CA GLY A 216 0.00 -6.09 -2.84
C GLY A 216 -1.13 -6.08 -3.85
N ILE A 217 -2.16 -5.26 -3.61
CA ILE A 217 -3.27 -5.08 -4.57
C ILE A 217 -2.76 -4.46 -5.88
N THR A 218 -1.89 -3.44 -5.82
CA THR A 218 -1.23 -2.88 -7.01
C THR A 218 -0.34 -3.91 -7.71
N ARG A 219 0.36 -4.79 -6.96
CA ARG A 219 1.17 -5.88 -7.51
C ARG A 219 0.28 -6.83 -8.34
N GLN A 220 -0.82 -7.29 -7.77
CA GLN A 220 -1.79 -8.16 -8.45
C GLN A 220 -2.37 -7.49 -9.71
N THR A 221 -2.78 -6.24 -9.61
CA THR A 221 -3.30 -5.45 -10.74
C THR A 221 -2.26 -5.35 -11.86
N VAL A 222 -1.02 -4.99 -11.56
CA VAL A 222 0.04 -4.85 -12.56
C VAL A 222 0.38 -6.19 -13.20
N MET A 223 0.40 -7.29 -12.42
CA MET A 223 0.58 -8.63 -12.98
C MET A 223 -0.55 -9.02 -13.94
N GLN A 224 -1.79 -8.62 -13.67
CA GLN A 224 -2.90 -8.86 -14.58
C GLN A 224 -2.76 -8.03 -15.86
N LEU A 225 -2.57 -6.72 -15.75
CA LEU A 225 -2.39 -5.81 -16.89
C LEU A 225 -1.18 -6.20 -17.77
N ALA A 226 -0.10 -6.68 -17.15
CA ALA A 226 1.07 -7.16 -17.86
C ALA A 226 0.79 -8.42 -18.69
N ARG A 227 0.02 -9.38 -18.16
CA ARG A 227 -0.40 -10.58 -18.92
C ARG A 227 -1.27 -10.19 -20.11
N GLU A 228 -2.19 -9.25 -19.92
CA GLU A 228 -3.05 -8.71 -20.98
C GLU A 228 -2.24 -7.97 -22.06
N ALA A 229 -1.12 -7.36 -21.67
CA ALA A 229 -0.16 -6.75 -22.58
C ALA A 229 0.82 -7.75 -23.24
N GLY A 230 0.67 -9.05 -22.96
CA GLY A 230 1.46 -10.13 -23.57
C GLY A 230 2.83 -10.38 -22.92
N TYR A 231 3.05 -9.95 -21.67
CA TYR A 231 4.23 -10.30 -20.90
C TYR A 231 4.03 -11.62 -20.15
N GLU A 232 5.10 -12.41 -20.04
CA GLU A 232 5.15 -13.57 -19.14
C GLU A 232 5.39 -13.08 -17.71
N ILE A 233 4.59 -13.54 -16.74
CA ILE A 233 4.78 -13.24 -15.32
C ILE A 233 5.32 -14.47 -14.60
N VAL A 234 6.47 -14.32 -13.95
CA VAL A 234 7.11 -15.38 -13.15
C VAL A 234 7.21 -14.94 -11.70
N GLU A 235 6.59 -15.69 -10.80
CA GLU A 235 6.74 -15.52 -9.36
C GLU A 235 7.77 -16.54 -8.85
N ARG A 236 8.91 -16.08 -8.34
CA ARG A 236 10.00 -16.95 -7.85
C ARG A 236 10.91 -16.23 -6.87
N HIS A 237 11.82 -16.98 -6.25
CA HIS A 237 12.96 -16.39 -5.54
C HIS A 237 13.88 -15.67 -6.54
N ILE A 238 14.37 -14.51 -6.15
CA ILE A 238 15.24 -13.66 -6.96
C ILE A 238 16.53 -13.41 -6.18
N GLY A 239 17.68 -13.71 -6.79
CA GLY A 239 18.98 -13.40 -6.21
C GLY A 239 19.25 -11.89 -6.20
N ARG A 240 20.01 -11.41 -5.20
CA ARG A 240 20.41 -9.99 -5.13
C ARG A 240 21.12 -9.53 -6.41
N ASP A 241 21.99 -10.37 -6.95
CA ASP A 241 22.79 -10.11 -8.14
C ASP A 241 21.94 -9.92 -9.41
N GLU A 242 20.77 -10.54 -9.48
CA GLU A 242 19.83 -10.37 -10.59
C GLU A 242 19.32 -8.92 -10.71
N LEU A 243 19.30 -8.16 -9.61
CA LEU A 243 18.95 -6.73 -9.64
C LEU A 243 19.88 -5.95 -10.57
N TYR A 244 21.17 -6.28 -10.61
CA TYR A 244 22.18 -5.50 -11.32
C TYR A 244 22.23 -5.78 -12.82
N VAL A 245 21.58 -6.85 -13.27
CA VAL A 245 21.59 -7.30 -14.67
C VAL A 245 20.20 -7.34 -15.30
N ALA A 246 19.18 -6.85 -14.58
CA ALA A 246 17.84 -6.66 -15.10
C ALA A 246 17.83 -5.59 -16.22
N ASP A 247 16.93 -5.77 -17.19
CA ASP A 247 16.76 -4.79 -18.27
C ASP A 247 15.97 -3.57 -17.75
N GLU A 248 15.01 -3.77 -16.85
CA GLU A 248 14.31 -2.72 -16.11
C GLU A 248 13.95 -3.22 -14.70
N ILE A 249 13.80 -2.30 -13.75
CA ILE A 249 13.20 -2.58 -12.43
C ILE A 249 12.12 -1.55 -12.16
N PHE A 250 11.00 -1.97 -11.59
CA PHE A 250 9.98 -1.06 -11.09
C PHE A 250 9.35 -1.53 -9.79
N LEU A 251 8.80 -0.58 -9.05
CA LEU A 251 8.09 -0.79 -7.81
C LEU A 251 6.59 -0.59 -8.00
N THR A 252 5.78 -1.29 -7.20
CA THR A 252 4.33 -1.12 -7.18
C THR A 252 3.76 -0.92 -5.78
N GLY A 253 2.85 0.03 -5.61
CA GLY A 253 2.04 0.15 -4.40
C GLY A 253 1.07 1.33 -4.47
N THR A 254 0.00 1.35 -3.66
CA THR A 254 -1.07 2.36 -3.80
C THR A 254 -0.57 3.82 -3.75
N ALA A 255 0.41 4.13 -2.90
CA ALA A 255 0.97 5.48 -2.86
C ALA A 255 1.91 5.78 -4.04
N ALA A 256 2.79 4.83 -4.37
CA ALA A 256 3.83 4.95 -5.40
C ALA A 256 3.31 4.68 -6.83
N GLU A 257 2.12 4.11 -6.98
CA GLU A 257 1.61 3.51 -8.21
C GLU A 257 2.64 2.56 -8.81
N VAL A 258 3.00 2.74 -10.08
CA VAL A 258 4.17 2.12 -10.71
C VAL A 258 5.31 3.15 -10.76
N THR A 259 6.47 2.81 -10.22
CA THR A 259 7.64 3.69 -10.17
C THR A 259 8.89 2.96 -10.64
N SER A 260 9.56 3.45 -11.68
CA SER A 260 10.80 2.88 -12.20
C SER A 260 11.98 3.07 -11.24
N VAL A 261 12.86 2.08 -11.16
CA VAL A 261 14.15 2.13 -10.45
C VAL A 261 15.26 2.13 -11.49
N ILE A 262 15.98 3.24 -11.61
CA ILE A 262 16.99 3.45 -12.66
C ILE A 262 18.42 3.13 -12.19
N GLU A 263 18.62 3.01 -10.88
CA GLU A 263 19.91 2.70 -10.26
C GLU A 263 19.69 1.85 -9.01
N VAL A 264 20.52 0.81 -8.83
CA VAL A 264 20.60 0.02 -7.60
C VAL A 264 22.05 -0.04 -7.13
N ASP A 265 22.35 0.36 -5.90
CA ASP A 265 23.71 0.31 -5.32
C ASP A 265 24.78 1.00 -6.21
N HIS A 266 24.45 2.16 -6.78
CA HIS A 266 25.30 2.91 -7.72
C HIS A 266 25.54 2.22 -9.08
N ILE A 267 24.78 1.15 -9.39
CA ILE A 267 24.81 0.48 -10.68
C ILE A 267 23.57 0.92 -11.47
N SER A 268 23.79 1.48 -12.65
CA SER A 268 22.71 1.85 -13.57
C SER A 268 22.00 0.60 -14.09
N ILE A 269 20.67 0.60 -14.02
CA ILE A 269 19.82 -0.50 -14.49
C ILE A 269 19.38 -0.24 -15.91
N GLY A 270 19.65 -1.17 -16.83
CA GLY A 270 19.20 -1.07 -18.22
C GLY A 270 19.67 0.16 -18.99
N GLY A 271 20.67 0.90 -18.49
CA GLY A 271 21.04 2.21 -19.03
C GLY A 271 19.97 3.30 -18.82
N GLY A 272 19.09 3.15 -17.82
CA GLY A 272 17.99 4.06 -17.52
C GLY A 272 16.73 3.84 -18.37
N VAL A 273 16.63 2.70 -19.07
CA VAL A 273 15.43 2.30 -19.81
C VAL A 273 14.25 2.08 -18.85
N GLN A 274 13.06 2.53 -19.24
CA GLN A 274 11.83 2.51 -18.43
C GLN A 274 10.59 2.17 -19.27
N THR A 275 10.76 1.47 -20.40
CA THR A 275 9.70 1.23 -21.39
C THR A 275 8.56 0.42 -20.80
N VAL A 276 8.87 -0.72 -20.16
CA VAL A 276 7.89 -1.60 -19.55
C VAL A 276 7.27 -0.93 -18.32
N ALA A 277 8.08 -0.28 -17.48
CA ALA A 277 7.57 0.45 -16.33
C ALA A 277 6.58 1.57 -16.74
N THR A 278 6.89 2.31 -17.81
CA THR A 278 6.02 3.35 -18.37
C THR A 278 4.74 2.77 -18.95
N GLU A 279 4.82 1.66 -19.71
CA GLU A 279 3.64 0.98 -20.24
C GLU A 279 2.71 0.52 -19.10
N MET A 280 3.27 -0.09 -18.04
CA MET A 280 2.50 -0.56 -16.89
C MET A 280 1.88 0.60 -16.11
N LEU A 281 2.59 1.72 -15.96
CA LEU A 281 2.04 2.93 -15.34
C LEU A 281 0.87 3.50 -16.15
N THR A 282 1.00 3.57 -17.48
CA THR A 282 -0.07 4.07 -18.37
C THR A 282 -1.31 3.20 -18.24
N ARG A 283 -1.18 1.89 -18.41
CA ARG A 283 -2.29 0.94 -18.28
C ARG A 283 -2.92 0.97 -16.89
N TYR A 284 -2.10 1.06 -15.85
CA TYR A 284 -2.59 1.19 -14.48
C TYR A 284 -3.43 2.46 -14.31
N ARG A 285 -2.97 3.60 -14.85
CA ARG A 285 -3.71 4.87 -14.77
C ARG A 285 -5.00 4.84 -15.57
N GLU A 286 -4.98 4.26 -16.76
CA GLU A 286 -6.20 4.01 -17.54
C GLU A 286 -7.20 3.16 -16.75
N ALA A 287 -6.73 2.09 -16.11
CA ALA A 287 -7.55 1.23 -15.25
C ALA A 287 -8.15 2.00 -14.07
N VAL A 288 -7.35 2.70 -13.26
CA VAL A 288 -7.85 3.37 -12.03
C VAL A 288 -8.73 4.60 -12.31
N THR A 289 -8.71 5.11 -13.55
CA THR A 289 -9.55 6.24 -13.99
C THR A 289 -10.75 5.81 -14.83
N GLY A 290 -10.98 4.51 -14.98
CA GLY A 290 -12.16 3.97 -15.69
C GLY A 290 -12.07 4.00 -17.21
N GLN A 291 -10.88 4.24 -17.78
CA GLN A 291 -10.65 4.27 -19.22
C GLN A 291 -10.51 2.87 -19.85
N LEU A 292 -10.38 1.82 -19.02
CA LEU A 292 -10.43 0.41 -19.45
C LEU A 292 -11.79 -0.20 -19.07
N PRO A 293 -12.75 -0.29 -20.01
CA PRO A 293 -14.11 -0.75 -19.70
C PRO A 293 -14.17 -2.17 -19.12
N GLU A 294 -13.25 -3.04 -19.50
CA GLU A 294 -13.12 -4.41 -19.03
C GLU A 294 -12.79 -4.53 -17.54
N HIS A 295 -12.23 -3.46 -16.94
CA HIS A 295 -11.78 -3.40 -15.54
C HIS A 295 -12.58 -2.40 -14.70
N ARG A 296 -13.77 -2.02 -15.19
CA ARG A 296 -14.64 -1.04 -14.52
C ARG A 296 -15.14 -1.54 -13.17
N ASP A 297 -15.17 -2.85 -12.95
CA ASP A 297 -15.48 -3.50 -11.68
C ASP A 297 -14.42 -3.27 -10.60
N TRP A 298 -13.20 -2.85 -10.96
CA TRP A 298 -12.16 -2.46 -10.00
C TRP A 298 -12.40 -1.10 -9.35
N ILE A 299 -13.41 -0.35 -9.79
CA ILE A 299 -13.60 1.04 -9.38
C ILE A 299 -14.97 1.21 -8.73
N THR A 300 -14.97 1.81 -7.55
CA THR A 300 -16.19 2.21 -6.84
C THR A 300 -16.38 3.72 -6.98
N PHE A 301 -17.36 4.13 -7.77
CA PHE A 301 -17.70 5.55 -7.93
C PHE A 301 -18.35 6.11 -6.65
N VAL A 302 -17.83 7.23 -6.16
CA VAL A 302 -18.46 8.00 -5.07
C VAL A 302 -19.62 8.77 -5.69
N LYS A 303 -20.84 8.26 -5.51
CA LYS A 303 -22.04 8.98 -5.97
C LYS A 303 -22.23 10.19 -5.07
N SER A 304 -22.27 11.39 -5.65
CA SER A 304 -22.86 12.53 -4.96
C SER A 304 -24.32 12.19 -4.66
N ALA A 305 -24.74 12.30 -3.41
CA ALA A 305 -26.14 12.40 -3.08
C ALA A 305 -26.66 13.63 -3.84
N VAL A 306 -27.31 13.40 -4.98
CA VAL A 306 -28.15 14.41 -5.61
C VAL A 306 -29.17 14.76 -4.54
N THR A 307 -29.02 15.95 -3.95
CA THR A 307 -30.08 16.59 -3.18
C THR A 307 -31.30 16.68 -4.11
N GLU A 308 -32.28 15.79 -3.90
CA GLU A 308 -33.66 16.01 -4.32
C GLU A 308 -34.30 17.14 -3.51
#